data_AF-A0A067DH69-F1
#
_entry.id   AF-A0A067DH69-F1
#
_cell.length_a   1.000
_cell.length_b   1.000
_cell.length_c   1.000
_cell.angle_alpha   90.00
_cell.angle_beta   90.00
_cell.angle_gamma   90.00
#
_symmetry.space_group_name_H-M   'P 1'
#
loop_
_entity.id
_entity.type
_entity.pdbx_description
1 polymer ?
#
loop_
_entity_poly.entity_id
_entity_poly.type
_entity_poly.pdbx_seq_one_letter_code
_entity_poly.pdbx_strand_id
1 'polypeptide(L)'
;TTSPQSKLVGRAQGLYELACQHQLAITVSMSFVFVDGPNNGSCISLFGNNWQIVHVRKMPIIGATHVFLLTCGYAIAQTHRADFKSGDVIVGCN
;
A
#
# COMPACT_ATOMS: atom_id res chain seq x y z
N THR A 1 -6.90 -10.92 5.90
CA THR A 1 -6.28 -11.80 6.92
C THR A 1 -4.91 -11.23 7.24
N THR A 2 -4.41 -11.39 8.47
CA THR A 2 -3.09 -10.87 8.89
C THR A 2 -1.98 -11.94 8.85
N SER A 3 -2.28 -13.14 8.37
CA SER A 3 -1.31 -14.24 8.32
C SER A 3 -0.38 -14.13 7.09
N PRO A 4 0.95 -14.20 7.27
CA PRO A 4 1.91 -14.23 6.15
C PRO A 4 1.74 -15.43 5.21
N GLN A 5 1.09 -16.50 5.67
CA GLN A 5 0.85 -17.74 4.91
C GLN A 5 -0.53 -17.72 4.21
N SER A 6 -1.22 -16.58 4.25
CA SER A 6 -2.48 -16.43 3.52
C SER A 6 -2.28 -16.49 2.01
N LYS A 7 -3.36 -16.76 1.28
CA LYS A 7 -3.33 -16.83 -0.18
C LYS A 7 -2.76 -15.53 -0.77
N LEU A 8 -1.73 -15.67 -1.60
CA LEU A 8 -1.15 -14.55 -2.35
C LEU A 8 -2.14 -14.09 -3.43
N VAL A 9 -2.54 -12.82 -3.38
CA VAL A 9 -3.46 -12.21 -4.38
C VAL A 9 -2.80 -11.14 -5.24
N GLY A 10 -1.65 -10.61 -4.81
CA GLY A 10 -0.95 -9.55 -5.49
C GLY A 10 0.37 -9.20 -4.80
N ARG A 11 1.13 -8.28 -5.40
CA ARG A 11 2.37 -7.75 -4.86
C ARG A 11 2.32 -6.23 -4.87
N ALA A 12 2.71 -5.63 -3.75
CA ALA A 12 2.99 -4.20 -3.71
C ALA A 12 4.46 -3.99 -4.13
N GLN A 13 4.70 -3.16 -5.13
CA GLN A 13 6.00 -2.91 -5.73
C GLN A 13 6.24 -1.41 -5.86
N GLY A 14 7.39 -0.93 -5.41
CA GLY A 14 7.71 0.50 -5.45
C GLY A 14 8.70 0.91 -4.38
N LEU A 15 8.63 2.19 -4.01
CA LEU A 15 9.55 2.84 -3.08
C LEU A 15 8.78 3.50 -1.95
N TYR A 16 9.43 3.53 -0.79
CA TYR A 16 9.05 4.40 0.30
C TYR A 16 10.28 5.14 0.78
N GLU A 17 10.11 6.39 1.18
CA GLU A 17 11.21 7.29 1.50
C GLU A 17 10.90 8.07 2.77
N LEU A 18 11.92 8.32 3.59
CA LEU A 18 11.81 9.24 4.72
C LEU A 18 11.79 10.67 4.21
N ALA A 19 10.65 11.33 4.37
CA ALA A 19 10.36 12.60 3.72
C ALA A 19 10.45 13.81 4.67
N CYS A 20 10.80 13.61 5.95
CA CYS A 20 10.89 14.67 6.93
C CYS A 20 12.10 14.50 7.86
N GLN A 21 12.79 15.60 8.14
CA GLN A 21 13.98 15.65 8.99
C GLN A 21 13.63 15.64 10.49
N HIS A 22 12.51 16.25 10.87
CA HIS A 22 12.14 16.48 12.27
C HIS A 22 11.11 15.48 12.79
N GLN A 23 10.50 14.70 11.90
CA GLN A 23 9.44 13.76 12.23
C GLN A 23 9.48 12.55 11.31
N LEU A 24 9.03 11.40 11.81
CA LEU A 24 8.85 10.20 11.01
C LEU A 24 7.67 10.38 10.04
N ALA A 25 7.98 10.89 8.84
CA ALA A 25 7.06 10.97 7.71
C ALA A 25 7.61 10.12 6.58
N ILE A 26 6.73 9.33 5.95
CA ILE A 26 7.09 8.50 4.81
C ILE A 26 6.31 8.96 3.59
N THR A 27 6.97 9.15 2.47
CA THR A 27 6.30 9.24 1.16
C THR A 27 6.37 7.88 0.49
N VAL A 28 5.27 7.45 -0.12
CA VAL A 28 5.16 6.15 -0.79
C VAL A 28 4.84 6.39 -2.27
N SER A 29 5.54 5.68 -3.14
CA SER A 29 5.25 5.53 -4.56
C SER A 29 5.18 4.04 -4.86
N MET A 30 3.96 3.48 -4.94
CA MET A 30 3.76 2.03 -4.94
C MET A 30 2.65 1.62 -5.91
N SER A 31 2.86 0.49 -6.57
CA SER A 31 1.90 -0.19 -7.42
C SER A 31 1.48 -1.52 -6.80
N PHE A 32 0.18 -1.78 -6.71
CA PHE A 32 -0.38 -3.08 -6.33
C PHE A 32 -0.68 -3.84 -7.61
N VAL A 33 0.13 -4.86 -7.89
CA VAL A 33 0.00 -5.72 -9.07
C VAL A 33 -0.71 -7.01 -8.66
N PHE A 34 -1.93 -7.21 -9.17
CA PHE A 34 -2.73 -8.39 -8.85
C PHE A 34 -2.31 -9.58 -9.70
N VAL A 35 -2.16 -10.75 -9.08
CA VAL A 35 -1.62 -11.97 -9.73
C VAL A 35 -2.57 -13.16 -9.65
N ASP A 36 -3.76 -12.97 -9.08
CA ASP A 36 -4.75 -14.02 -8.87
C ASP A 36 -6.18 -13.46 -8.91
N GLY A 37 -7.15 -14.34 -9.17
CA GLY A 37 -8.57 -14.00 -9.19
C GLY A 37 -9.01 -13.12 -10.36
N PRO A 38 -10.20 -12.48 -10.27
CA PRO A 38 -10.78 -11.69 -11.35
C PRO A 38 -9.93 -10.48 -11.78
N ASN A 39 -9.05 -10.01 -10.88
CA ASN A 39 -8.24 -8.81 -11.10
C ASN A 39 -6.84 -9.15 -11.63
N ASN A 40 -6.53 -10.43 -11.88
CA ASN A 40 -5.20 -10.87 -12.33
C ASN A 40 -4.73 -10.06 -13.56
N GLY A 41 -3.48 -9.57 -13.50
CA GLY A 41 -2.87 -8.71 -14.52
C GLY A 41 -3.22 -7.22 -14.40
N SER A 42 -4.18 -6.86 -13.54
CA SER A 42 -4.53 -5.46 -13.29
C SER A 42 -3.63 -4.84 -12.22
N CYS A 43 -3.56 -3.51 -12.21
CA CYS A 43 -2.77 -2.77 -11.24
C CYS A 43 -3.47 -1.49 -10.81
N ILE A 44 -3.26 -1.08 -9.55
CA ILE A 44 -3.52 0.26 -9.05
C ILE A 44 -2.23 0.86 -8.49
N SER A 45 -1.99 2.14 -8.75
CA SER A 45 -0.82 2.88 -8.28
C SER A 45 -1.23 3.98 -7.32
N LEU A 46 -0.45 4.14 -6.26
CA LEU A 46 -0.63 5.18 -5.26
C LEU A 46 0.64 5.98 -5.05
N PHE A 47 0.45 7.26 -4.81
CA PHE A 47 1.51 8.19 -4.47
C PHE A 47 1.03 9.15 -3.39
N GLY A 48 1.80 9.30 -2.32
CA GLY A 48 1.48 10.29 -1.31
C GLY A 48 2.17 10.07 0.03
N ASN A 49 1.82 10.95 0.98
CA ASN A 49 2.35 10.89 2.33
C ASN A 49 1.64 9.81 3.16
N ASN A 50 2.42 8.83 3.58
CA ASN A 50 2.08 7.75 4.48
C ASN A 50 2.59 8.10 5.89
N TRP A 51 1.85 8.97 6.59
CA TRP A 51 2.25 9.39 7.94
C TRP A 51 2.11 8.21 8.92
N GLN A 52 3.22 7.53 9.22
CA GLN A 52 3.21 6.29 10.02
C GLN A 52 2.65 6.46 11.44
N ILE A 53 2.62 7.69 11.96
CA ILE A 53 2.05 8.03 13.27
C ILE A 53 0.52 7.90 13.27
N VAL A 54 -0.12 8.05 12.10
CA VAL A 54 -1.57 7.90 11.97
C VAL A 54 -1.92 6.45 11.70
N HIS A 55 -2.76 5.85 12.54
CA HIS A 55 -3.10 4.42 12.45
C HIS A 55 -3.86 4.06 11.16
N VAL A 56 -4.74 4.96 10.69
CA VAL A 56 -5.59 4.80 9.49
C VAL A 56 -5.30 5.92 8.50
N ARG A 57 -4.90 5.59 7.27
CA ARG A 57 -4.39 6.55 6.29
C ARG A 57 -5.12 6.41 4.97
N LYS A 58 -5.61 7.52 4.41
CA LYS A 58 -6.16 7.55 3.04
C LYS A 58 -5.04 7.85 2.06
N MET A 59 -4.79 6.92 1.13
CA MET A 59 -3.77 7.07 0.08
C MET A 59 -4.47 7.19 -1.27
N PRO A 60 -4.25 8.28 -2.03
CA PRO A 60 -4.92 8.48 -3.30
C PRO A 60 -4.44 7.47 -4.35
N ILE A 61 -5.38 6.94 -5.13
CA ILE A 61 -5.07 6.17 -6.34
C ILE A 61 -4.80 7.18 -7.46
N ILE A 62 -3.59 7.15 -8.00
CA ILE A 62 -3.12 8.11 -9.02
C ILE A 62 -3.08 7.50 -10.43
N GLY A 63 -3.26 6.19 -10.54
CA GLY A 63 -3.23 5.47 -11.80
C GLY A 63 -3.72 4.05 -11.63
N ALA A 64 -4.24 3.49 -12.72
CA ALA A 64 -4.81 2.15 -12.72
C ALA A 64 -4.81 1.55 -14.13
N THR A 65 -4.77 0.22 -14.23
CA THR A 65 -4.72 -0.51 -15.50
C THR A 65 -5.82 -1.58 -15.56
N HIS A 66 -6.10 -2.05 -16.79
CA HIS A 66 -7.02 -3.16 -17.06
C HIS A 66 -8.40 -2.95 -16.42
N VAL A 67 -8.84 -3.84 -15.52
CA VAL A 67 -10.19 -3.79 -14.94
C VAL A 67 -10.42 -2.55 -14.08
N PHE A 68 -9.33 -1.89 -13.65
CA PHE A 68 -9.38 -0.64 -12.88
C PHE A 68 -9.16 0.60 -13.75
N LEU A 69 -9.03 0.45 -15.08
CA LEU A 69 -8.79 1.57 -15.98
C LEU A 69 -9.84 2.68 -15.77
N LEU A 70 -9.37 3.93 -15.66
CA LEU A 70 -10.18 5.13 -15.35
C LEU A 70 -10.83 5.16 -13.95
N THR A 71 -10.50 4.23 -13.04
CA THR A 71 -10.92 4.34 -11.64
C THR A 71 -10.25 5.53 -10.96
N CYS A 72 -11.03 6.32 -10.24
CA CYS A 72 -10.54 7.29 -9.26
C CYS A 72 -10.98 6.85 -7.86
N GLY A 73 -10.11 7.00 -6.87
CA GLY A 73 -10.43 6.59 -5.51
C GLY A 73 -9.27 6.77 -4.56
N TYR A 74 -9.39 6.16 -3.39
CA TYR A 74 -8.34 6.10 -2.39
C TYR A 74 -8.35 4.74 -1.71
N ALA A 75 -7.18 4.29 -1.29
CA ALA A 75 -7.02 3.14 -0.42
C ALA A 75 -6.94 3.59 1.04
N ILE A 76 -7.47 2.80 1.96
CA ILE A 76 -7.36 2.97 3.40
C ILE A 76 -6.32 1.98 3.92
N ALA A 77 -5.13 2.47 4.28
CA ALA A 77 -4.10 1.67 4.92
C ALA A 77 -4.22 1.72 6.45
N GLN A 78 -4.18 0.55 7.09
CA GLN A 78 -4.23 0.38 8.53
C GLN A 78 -3.08 -0.50 9.02
N THR A 79 -2.28 -0.01 9.95
CA THR A 79 -1.12 -0.77 10.44
C THR A 79 -1.55 -1.75 11.53
N HIS A 80 -1.50 -3.06 11.27
CA HIS A 80 -1.86 -4.08 12.25
C HIS A 80 -0.69 -4.50 13.13
N ARG A 81 0.53 -4.52 12.58
CA ARG A 81 1.76 -4.86 13.31
C ARG A 81 2.93 -4.08 12.72
N ALA A 82 3.81 -3.58 13.58
CA ALA A 82 5.09 -2.98 13.20
C ALA A 82 6.17 -3.45 14.17
N ASP A 83 7.18 -4.15 13.64
CA ASP A 83 8.39 -4.54 14.37
C ASP A 83 9.56 -3.70 13.83
N PHE A 84 9.90 -2.64 14.55
CA PHE A 84 10.97 -1.73 14.14
C PHE A 84 12.38 -2.32 14.32
N LYS A 85 12.52 -3.47 15.00
CA LYS A 85 13.82 -4.14 15.12
C LYS A 85 14.15 -4.94 13.85
N SER A 86 13.16 -5.65 13.30
CA SER A 86 13.33 -6.39 12.04
C SER A 86 13.05 -5.53 10.80
N GLY A 87 12.25 -4.47 10.96
CA GLY A 87 11.70 -3.68 9.86
C GLY A 87 10.40 -4.24 9.29
N ASP A 88 9.85 -5.31 9.87
CA ASP A 88 8.62 -5.95 9.37
C ASP A 88 7.36 -5.18 9.77
N VAL A 89 6.48 -4.95 8.80
CA VAL A 89 5.20 -4.27 9.02
C VAL A 89 4.09 -5.02 8.29
N ILE A 90 2.97 -5.27 8.98
CA ILE A 90 1.74 -5.80 8.40
C ILE A 90 0.72 -4.67 8.31
N VAL A 91 0.32 -4.34 7.09
CA VAL A 91 -0.64 -3.28 6.78
C VAL A 91 -1.87 -3.89 6.09
N GLY A 92 -3.05 -3.65 6.66
CA GLY A 92 -4.33 -3.91 5.98
C GLY A 92 -4.65 -2.79 5.00
N CYS A 93 -5.18 -3.13 3.84
CA CYS A 93 -5.57 -2.18 2.79
C CYS A 93 -7.02 -2.44 2.39
N ASN A 94 -7.85 -1.40 2.39
CA ASN A 94 -9.25 -1.42 1.92
C ASN A 94 -9.45 -0.34 0.85
#